data_AF-A0A8T4V086-F1
#
_entry.id   AF-A0A8T4V086-F1
#
_cell.length_a   1.000
_cell.length_b   1.000
_cell.length_c   1.000
_cell.angle_alpha   90.00
_cell.angle_beta   90.00
_cell.angle_gamma   90.00
#
_symmetry.space_group_name_H-M   'P 1'
#
loop_
_entity.id
_entity.type
_entity.pdbx_description
1 polymer ?
#
loop_
_entity_poly.entity_id
_entity_poly.type
_entity_poly.pdbx_seq_one_letter_code
_entity_poly.pdbx_strand_id
1 'polypeptide(L)'
;MGIFDFISKKRKSEQHNLIKISEHLKGSFNNVKKDILHLHGIVEEHTKSTNNKFLVIEDRMKRIERLLATKQNQEEKESSSTHINKIQLNYKELEEEILVEPETSTPPILNVLRSLPRAELKLFKALYELQNSLNAKHISYKSLANYLYPGKEYNSIRSTITQFILRLYTEGMVDKQRIGREAYAKITPYGNQILKNTKIQRVIKELELNE
;
A
#
# COMPACT_ATOMS: atom_id res chain seq x y z
N MET A 1 69.71 -27.58 -51.30
CA MET A 1 68.43 -27.40 -50.58
C MET A 1 67.66 -26.30 -51.30
N GLY A 2 66.61 -26.66 -52.04
CA GLY A 2 65.96 -25.74 -52.99
C GLY A 2 64.96 -24.79 -52.33
N ILE A 3 64.76 -23.61 -52.93
CA ILE A 3 63.79 -22.58 -52.49
C ILE A 3 62.36 -23.15 -52.36
N PHE A 4 62.02 -24.18 -53.16
CA PHE A 4 60.74 -24.90 -53.08
C PHE A 4 60.53 -25.70 -51.78
N ASP A 5 61.59 -26.23 -51.16
CA ASP A 5 61.47 -26.94 -49.87
C ASP A 5 61.19 -25.98 -48.71
N PHE A 6 61.67 -24.74 -48.81
CA PHE A 6 61.43 -23.72 -47.79
C PHE A 6 59.97 -23.24 -47.83
N ILE A 7 59.43 -23.03 -49.03
CA ILE A 7 58.04 -22.61 -49.24
C ILE A 7 57.06 -23.71 -48.83
N SER A 8 57.36 -24.98 -49.12
CA SER A 8 56.51 -26.11 -48.72
C SER A 8 56.49 -26.33 -47.20
N LYS A 9 57.63 -26.15 -46.52
CA LYS A 9 57.71 -26.18 -45.05
C LYS A 9 56.91 -25.05 -44.40
N LYS A 10 56.99 -23.82 -44.93
CA LYS A 10 56.23 -22.68 -44.42
C LYS A 10 54.72 -22.90 -44.53
N ARG A 11 54.24 -23.41 -45.68
CA ARG A 11 52.81 -23.75 -45.87
C ARG A 11 52.32 -24.85 -44.92
N LYS A 12 53.12 -25.91 -44.70
CA LYS A 12 52.78 -26.98 -43.74
C LYS A 12 52.68 -26.46 -42.30
N SER A 13 53.60 -25.56 -41.91
CA SER A 13 53.58 -24.88 -40.61
C SER A 13 52.31 -24.02 -40.42
N GLU A 14 51.94 -23.23 -41.44
CA GLU A 14 50.73 -22.40 -41.39
C GLU A 14 49.45 -23.25 -41.30
N GLN A 15 49.36 -24.35 -42.05
CA GLN A 15 48.24 -25.29 -41.94
C GLN A 15 48.14 -25.93 -40.56
N HIS A 16 49.27 -26.34 -39.96
CA HIS A 16 49.29 -26.89 -38.61
C HIS A 16 48.82 -25.88 -37.56
N ASN A 17 49.22 -24.61 -37.69
CA ASN A 17 48.74 -23.55 -36.81
C ASN A 17 47.24 -23.27 -36.96
N LEU A 18 46.71 -23.30 -38.18
CA LEU A 18 45.27 -23.15 -38.43
C LEU A 18 44.46 -24.30 -37.82
N ILE A 19 44.95 -25.53 -37.93
CA ILE A 19 44.33 -26.70 -37.29
C ILE A 19 44.32 -26.52 -35.77
N LYS A 20 45.45 -26.15 -35.18
CA LYS A 20 45.56 -25.93 -33.73
C LYS A 20 44.62 -24.83 -33.23
N ILE A 21 44.52 -23.72 -33.97
CA ILE A 21 43.56 -22.64 -33.66
C ILE A 21 42.12 -23.16 -33.75
N SER A 22 41.79 -23.95 -34.77
CA SER A 22 40.45 -24.53 -34.92
C SER A 22 40.08 -25.46 -33.78
N GLU A 23 41.04 -26.26 -33.27
CA GLU A 23 40.85 -27.15 -32.12
C GLU A 23 40.65 -26.36 -30.83
N HIS A 24 41.46 -25.32 -30.59
CA HIS A 24 41.27 -24.43 -29.44
C HIS A 24 39.93 -23.70 -29.49
N LEU A 25 39.53 -23.18 -30.65
CA LEU A 25 38.22 -22.54 -30.83
C LEU A 25 37.09 -23.52 -30.55
N LYS A 26 37.15 -24.74 -31.08
CA LYS A 26 36.17 -25.80 -30.82
C LYS A 26 36.09 -26.13 -29.32
N GLY A 27 37.23 -26.17 -28.63
CA GLY A 27 37.30 -26.32 -27.19
C GLY A 27 36.61 -25.18 -26.44
N SER A 28 36.94 -23.93 -26.78
CA SER A 28 36.33 -22.73 -26.19
C SER A 28 34.82 -22.68 -26.41
N PHE A 29 34.34 -22.96 -27.62
CA PHE A 29 32.90 -23.01 -27.91
C PHE A 29 32.18 -24.10 -27.12
N ASN A 30 32.80 -25.28 -26.95
CA ASN A 30 32.23 -26.34 -26.14
C ASN A 30 32.17 -25.94 -24.66
N ASN A 31 33.17 -25.24 -24.14
CA ASN A 31 33.17 -24.74 -22.77
C ASN A 31 32.09 -23.67 -22.58
N VAL A 32 32.02 -22.67 -23.47
CA VAL A 32 30.96 -21.65 -23.44
C VAL A 32 29.57 -22.29 -23.50
N LYS A 33 29.38 -23.31 -24.35
CA LYS A 33 28.12 -24.05 -24.43
C LYS A 33 27.78 -24.75 -23.11
N LYS A 34 28.76 -25.40 -22.46
CA LYS A 34 28.58 -26.04 -21.15
C LYS A 34 28.21 -25.00 -20.08
N ASP A 35 28.87 -23.85 -20.08
CA ASP A 35 28.60 -22.77 -19.12
C ASP A 35 27.19 -22.20 -19.30
N ILE A 36 26.75 -21.98 -20.54
CA ILE A 36 25.38 -21.53 -20.84
C ILE A 36 24.34 -22.54 -20.33
N LEU A 37 24.56 -23.84 -20.57
CA LEU A 37 23.65 -24.89 -20.10
C LEU A 37 23.61 -24.97 -18.57
N HIS A 38 24.76 -24.82 -17.92
CA HIS A 38 24.84 -24.80 -16.47
C HIS A 38 24.12 -23.59 -15.86
N LEU A 39 24.32 -22.39 -16.41
CA LEU A 39 23.61 -21.17 -16.01
C LEU A 39 22.10 -21.31 -16.22
N HIS A 40 21.67 -21.87 -17.35
CA HIS A 40 20.25 -22.13 -17.60
C HIS A 40 19.65 -23.06 -16.55
N GLY A 41 20.36 -24.14 -16.19
CA GLY A 41 19.93 -25.06 -15.13
C GLY A 41 19.74 -24.37 -13.77
N ILE A 42 20.69 -23.51 -13.37
CA ILE A 42 20.61 -22.75 -12.11
C ILE A 42 19.39 -21.81 -12.11
N VAL A 43 19.16 -21.10 -13.23
CA VAL A 43 18.01 -20.18 -13.35
C VAL A 43 16.68 -20.95 -13.29
N GLU A 44 16.61 -22.10 -13.95
CA GLU A 44 15.43 -22.96 -13.92
C GLU A 44 15.15 -23.52 -12.51
N GLU A 45 16.18 -23.91 -11.78
CA GLU A 45 16.04 -24.37 -10.40
C GLU A 45 15.60 -23.23 -9.45
N HIS A 46 16.20 -22.04 -9.61
CA HIS A 46 15.82 -20.87 -8.82
C HIS A 46 14.38 -20.43 -9.09
N THR A 47 13.93 -20.47 -10.35
CA THR A 47 12.55 -20.15 -10.72
C THR A 47 11.57 -21.19 -10.18
N LYS A 48 11.88 -22.48 -10.24
CA LYS A 48 11.07 -23.55 -9.61
C LYS A 48 10.96 -23.36 -8.09
N SER A 49 12.08 -23.11 -7.41
CA SER A 49 12.11 -22.85 -5.96
C SER A 49 11.28 -21.63 -5.58
N THR A 50 11.37 -20.56 -6.37
CA THR A 50 10.61 -19.32 -6.16
C THR A 50 9.10 -19.55 -6.36
N ASN A 51 8.70 -20.28 -7.42
CA ASN A 51 7.30 -20.62 -7.66
C ASN A 51 6.71 -21.46 -6.53
N ASN A 52 7.47 -22.43 -6.00
CA ASN A 52 7.03 -23.22 -4.85
C ASN A 52 6.82 -22.34 -3.62
N LYS A 53 7.69 -21.36 -3.37
CA LYS A 53 7.49 -20.38 -2.28
C LYS A 53 6.23 -19.54 -2.49
N PHE A 54 5.94 -19.11 -3.72
CA PHE A 54 4.71 -18.41 -4.05
C PHE A 54 3.47 -19.26 -3.76
N LEU A 55 3.46 -20.54 -4.15
CA LEU A 55 2.36 -21.46 -3.85
C LEU A 55 2.14 -21.64 -2.34
N VAL A 56 3.22 -21.73 -1.56
CA VAL A 56 3.14 -21.82 -0.10
C VAL A 56 2.56 -20.53 0.50
N ILE A 57 2.94 -19.37 0.00
CA ILE A 57 2.40 -18.08 0.46
C ILE A 57 0.91 -17.97 0.11
N GLU A 58 0.54 -18.37 -1.10
CA GLU A 58 -0.86 -18.37 -1.56
C GLU A 58 -1.74 -19.27 -0.69
N ASP A 59 -1.28 -20.49 -0.34
CA ASP A 59 -2.02 -21.37 0.56
C ASP A 59 -2.15 -20.77 1.96
N ARG A 60 -1.08 -20.15 2.48
CA ARG A 60 -1.14 -19.44 3.78
C ARG A 60 -2.14 -18.29 3.75
N MET A 61 -2.18 -17.52 2.67
CA MET A 61 -3.12 -16.40 2.52
C MET A 61 -4.57 -16.90 2.48
N LYS A 62 -4.85 -17.96 1.71
CA LYS A 62 -6.17 -18.63 1.69
C LYS A 62 -6.60 -19.14 3.07
N ARG A 63 -5.68 -19.67 3.88
CA ARG A 63 -5.99 -20.07 5.27
C ARG A 63 -6.34 -18.89 6.15
N ILE A 64 -5.61 -17.77 6.03
CA ILE A 64 -5.90 -16.55 6.79
C ILE A 64 -7.28 -16.00 6.40
N GLU A 65 -7.58 -15.92 5.10
CA GLU A 65 -8.90 -15.49 4.60
C GLU A 65 -10.04 -16.33 5.19
N ARG A 66 -9.89 -17.65 5.21
CA ARG A 66 -10.88 -18.54 5.84
C ARG A 66 -11.06 -18.27 7.33
N LEU A 67 -9.95 -18.11 8.08
CA LEU A 67 -10.01 -17.81 9.52
C LEU A 67 -10.69 -16.46 9.80
N LEU A 68 -10.45 -15.47 8.94
CA LEU A 68 -11.05 -14.15 9.05
C LEU A 68 -12.55 -14.21 8.78
N ALA A 69 -12.96 -14.93 7.73
CA ALA A 69 -14.36 -15.17 7.42
C ALA A 69 -15.08 -15.92 8.56
N THR A 70 -14.44 -16.91 9.19
CA THR A 70 -15.05 -17.61 10.34
C THR A 70 -15.24 -16.72 11.56
N LYS A 71 -14.29 -15.80 11.83
CA LYS A 71 -14.41 -14.87 12.95
C LYS A 71 -15.51 -13.83 12.73
N GLN A 72 -15.59 -13.26 11.53
CA GLN A 72 -16.67 -12.33 11.17
C GLN A 72 -18.05 -12.99 11.33
N ASN A 73 -18.21 -14.22 10.84
CA ASN A 73 -19.46 -14.97 11.00
C ASN A 73 -19.78 -15.34 12.47
N GLN A 74 -18.78 -15.44 13.35
CA GLN A 74 -18.99 -15.65 14.78
C GLN A 74 -19.45 -14.36 15.46
N GLU A 75 -18.81 -13.23 15.17
CA GLU A 75 -19.20 -11.90 15.68
C GLU A 75 -20.63 -11.53 15.28
N GLU A 76 -21.05 -11.85 14.05
CA GLU A 76 -22.44 -11.63 13.60
C GLU A 76 -23.46 -12.50 14.35
N LYS A 77 -23.11 -13.75 14.68
CA LYS A 77 -24.00 -14.68 15.41
C LYS A 77 -24.11 -14.34 16.90
N GLU A 78 -23.00 -13.93 17.52
CA GLU A 78 -23.00 -13.47 18.91
C GLU A 78 -23.83 -12.17 19.05
N SER A 79 -23.66 -11.22 18.12
CA SER A 79 -24.44 -9.97 18.08
C SER A 79 -25.95 -10.20 17.91
N SER A 80 -26.34 -11.21 17.13
CA SER A 80 -27.76 -11.52 16.86
C SER A 80 -28.45 -12.23 18.04
N SER A 81 -27.73 -13.05 18.81
CA SER A 81 -28.31 -13.81 19.93
C SER A 81 -28.60 -12.95 21.17
N THR A 82 -27.84 -11.88 21.40
CA THR A 82 -28.12 -10.91 22.49
C THR A 82 -29.18 -9.85 22.13
N HIS A 83 -29.52 -9.67 20.85
CA HIS A 83 -30.49 -8.66 20.43
C HIS A 83 -31.94 -9.15 20.47
N ILE A 84 -32.20 -10.44 20.22
CA ILE A 84 -33.56 -10.97 20.18
C ILE A 84 -34.23 -11.01 21.57
N ASN A 85 -33.46 -11.27 22.64
CA ASN A 85 -34.02 -11.26 24.01
C ASN A 85 -34.21 -9.85 24.61
N LYS A 86 -33.59 -8.80 24.05
CA LYS A 86 -33.78 -7.41 24.52
C LYS A 86 -34.93 -6.68 23.80
N ILE A 87 -35.29 -7.11 22.59
CA ILE A 87 -36.35 -6.45 21.82
C ILE A 87 -37.76 -6.78 22.35
N GLN A 88 -37.98 -7.94 22.98
CA GLN A 88 -39.31 -8.31 23.50
C GLN A 88 -39.70 -7.64 24.83
N LEU A 89 -38.76 -7.07 25.59
CA LEU A 89 -39.07 -6.33 26.84
C LEU A 89 -39.31 -4.83 26.61
N ASN A 90 -39.00 -4.30 25.43
CA ASN A 90 -38.94 -2.85 25.20
C ASN A 90 -40.16 -2.25 24.46
N TYR A 91 -41.23 -3.03 24.22
CA TYR A 91 -42.44 -2.54 23.54
C TYR A 91 -43.59 -2.17 24.50
N LYS A 92 -43.38 -2.22 25.82
CA LYS A 92 -44.42 -1.92 26.82
C LYS A 92 -44.25 -0.60 27.57
N GLU A 93 -43.17 0.14 27.34
CA GLU A 93 -42.86 1.41 28.03
C GLU A 93 -42.72 2.62 27.08
N LEU A 94 -43.12 2.49 25.81
CA LEU A 94 -42.90 3.52 24.79
C LEU A 94 -44.06 4.52 24.62
N GLU A 95 -44.75 4.91 25.68
CA GLU A 95 -45.75 6.01 25.60
C GLU A 95 -45.58 7.16 26.60
N GLU A 96 -44.70 7.07 27.61
CA GLU A 96 -44.50 8.19 28.53
C GLU A 96 -43.04 8.32 28.95
N GLU A 97 -42.24 9.10 28.20
CA GLU A 97 -41.40 10.18 28.75
C GLU A 97 -40.50 10.78 27.68
N ILE A 98 -40.83 12.03 27.36
CA ILE A 98 -39.97 13.00 26.71
C ILE A 98 -38.98 13.51 27.76
N LEU A 99 -37.69 13.63 27.37
CA LEU A 99 -36.58 14.33 28.06
C LEU A 99 -35.92 13.62 29.27
N VAL A 100 -35.01 12.69 29.00
CA VAL A 100 -33.80 12.52 29.82
C VAL A 100 -32.60 12.16 28.93
N GLU A 101 -31.61 13.07 28.83
CA GLU A 101 -30.27 12.73 28.37
C GLU A 101 -29.59 11.80 29.39
N PRO A 102 -28.92 10.71 29.00
CA PRO A 102 -27.86 10.15 29.82
C PRO A 102 -26.50 10.60 29.28
N GLU A 103 -25.79 11.35 30.11
CA GLU A 103 -24.35 11.54 29.99
C GLU A 103 -23.62 10.17 30.02
N THR A 104 -22.38 10.18 29.49
CA THR A 104 -21.31 9.19 29.70
C THR A 104 -21.15 7.99 28.76
N SER A 105 -21.38 8.19 27.46
CA SER A 105 -20.53 7.51 26.47
C SER A 105 -20.09 8.50 25.42
N THR A 106 -18.82 8.92 25.45
CA THR A 106 -18.24 9.65 24.30
C THR A 106 -18.50 8.84 23.04
N PRO A 107 -19.15 9.39 22.00
CA PRO A 107 -19.37 8.65 20.77
C PRO A 107 -18.04 8.07 20.28
N PRO A 108 -17.99 6.81 19.82
CA PRO A 108 -16.75 6.12 19.42
C PRO A 108 -15.85 6.96 18.49
N ILE A 109 -16.46 7.82 17.69
CA ILE A 109 -15.82 8.79 16.78
C ILE A 109 -14.88 9.77 17.51
N LEU A 110 -15.25 10.24 18.71
CA LEU A 110 -14.41 11.15 19.48
C LEU A 110 -13.12 10.47 19.95
N ASN A 111 -13.19 9.16 20.23
CA ASN A 111 -12.01 8.40 20.62
C ASN A 111 -11.04 8.26 19.43
N VAL A 112 -11.57 8.02 18.23
CA VAL A 112 -10.76 8.00 17.00
C VAL A 112 -10.07 9.34 16.78
N LEU A 113 -10.82 10.46 16.86
CA LEU A 113 -10.25 11.80 16.64
C LEU A 113 -9.21 12.19 17.70
N ARG A 114 -9.42 11.82 18.97
CA ARG A 114 -8.44 12.02 20.04
C ARG A 114 -7.17 11.19 19.84
N SER A 115 -7.26 10.05 19.15
CA SER A 115 -6.11 9.21 18.85
C SER A 115 -5.26 9.73 17.66
N LEU A 116 -5.81 10.65 16.85
CA LEU A 116 -5.10 11.22 15.71
C LEU A 116 -4.11 12.30 16.19
N PRO A 117 -2.84 12.21 15.79
CA PRO A 117 -1.86 13.28 15.95
C PRO A 117 -2.37 14.62 15.41
N ARG A 118 -1.97 15.71 16.07
CA ARG A 118 -2.33 17.09 15.68
C ARG A 118 -2.06 17.38 14.20
N ALA A 119 -0.94 16.91 13.68
CA ALA A 119 -0.57 17.11 12.27
C ALA A 119 -1.57 16.44 11.30
N GLU A 120 -2.13 15.28 11.68
CA GLU A 120 -3.13 14.57 10.88
C GLU A 120 -4.49 15.28 10.94
N LEU A 121 -4.91 15.75 12.12
CA LEU A 121 -6.12 16.56 12.29
C LEU A 121 -6.04 17.86 11.49
N LYS A 122 -4.89 18.55 11.54
CA LYS A 122 -4.63 19.76 10.76
C LYS A 122 -4.71 19.47 9.26
N LEU A 123 -4.16 18.34 8.80
CA LEU A 123 -4.25 17.92 7.41
C LEU A 123 -5.69 17.62 6.99
N PHE A 124 -6.46 16.96 7.85
CA PHE A 124 -7.86 16.64 7.59
C PHE A 124 -8.72 17.89 7.43
N LYS A 125 -8.53 18.88 8.31
CA LYS A 125 -9.21 20.19 8.25
C LYS A 125 -8.78 20.99 7.02
N ALA A 126 -7.48 21.06 6.73
CA ALA A 126 -6.96 21.72 5.54
C ALA A 126 -7.53 21.13 4.23
N LEU A 127 -7.66 19.80 4.17
CA LEU A 127 -8.26 19.13 3.02
C LEU A 127 -9.72 19.56 2.83
N TYR A 128 -10.50 19.69 3.92
CA TYR A 128 -11.89 20.14 3.88
C TYR A 128 -12.02 21.58 3.40
N GLU A 129 -11.21 22.47 3.97
CA GLU A 129 -11.20 23.88 3.62
C GLU A 129 -10.85 24.07 2.14
N LEU A 130 -9.80 23.41 1.65
CA LEU A 130 -9.41 23.44 0.24
C LEU A 130 -10.47 22.89 -0.70
N GLN A 131 -11.11 21.78 -0.31
CA GLN A 131 -12.15 21.16 -1.14
C GLN A 131 -13.35 22.09 -1.30
N ASN A 132 -13.76 22.77 -0.23
CA ASN A 132 -14.86 23.72 -0.25
C ASN A 132 -14.48 25.05 -0.94
N SER A 133 -13.28 25.57 -0.69
CA SER A 133 -12.86 26.87 -1.24
C SER A 133 -12.67 26.82 -2.76
N LEU A 134 -12.17 25.69 -3.28
CA LEU A 134 -11.95 25.49 -4.71
C LEU A 134 -13.17 24.88 -5.42
N ASN A 135 -14.20 24.50 -4.67
CA ASN A 135 -15.32 23.66 -5.14
C ASN A 135 -14.84 22.45 -5.96
N ALA A 136 -13.71 21.88 -5.57
CA ALA A 136 -13.03 20.81 -6.29
C ALA A 136 -13.49 19.45 -5.76
N LYS A 137 -13.73 18.48 -6.65
CA LYS A 137 -14.14 17.14 -6.24
C LYS A 137 -13.02 16.37 -5.52
N HIS A 138 -11.77 16.60 -5.91
CA HIS A 138 -10.59 15.98 -5.31
C HIS A 138 -9.45 17.00 -5.23
N ILE A 139 -8.61 16.88 -4.20
CA ILE A 139 -7.44 17.74 -3.98
C ILE A 139 -6.17 16.93 -4.18
N SER A 140 -5.23 17.45 -4.97
CA SER A 140 -3.96 16.78 -5.19
C SER A 140 -3.11 16.81 -3.92
N TYR A 141 -2.29 15.77 -3.71
CA TYR A 141 -1.38 15.73 -2.55
C TYR A 141 -0.39 16.89 -2.58
N LYS A 142 0.02 17.33 -3.78
CA LYS A 142 0.90 18.48 -3.97
C LYS A 142 0.25 19.78 -3.53
N SER A 143 -1.01 20.01 -3.90
CA SER A 143 -1.76 21.20 -3.48
C SER A 143 -1.96 21.23 -1.96
N LEU A 144 -2.33 20.09 -1.37
CA LEU A 144 -2.49 19.96 0.08
C LEU A 144 -1.18 20.22 0.83
N ALA A 145 -0.07 19.69 0.31
CA ALA A 145 1.26 19.90 0.87
C ALA A 145 1.69 21.37 0.84
N ASN A 146 1.48 22.05 -0.29
CA ASN A 146 1.79 23.47 -0.45
C ASN A 146 0.97 24.35 0.51
N TYR A 147 -0.28 23.97 0.78
CA TYR A 147 -1.16 24.69 1.70
C TYR A 147 -0.73 24.52 3.16
N LEU A 148 -0.38 23.29 3.57
CA LEU A 148 0.01 22.99 4.96
C LEU A 148 1.42 23.43 5.32
N TYR A 149 2.35 23.36 4.37
CA TYR A 149 3.78 23.61 4.58
C TYR A 149 4.30 24.62 3.54
N PRO A 150 3.89 25.89 3.62
CA PRO A 150 4.36 26.91 2.70
C PRO A 150 5.88 27.02 2.75
N GLY A 151 6.51 27.12 1.58
CA GLY A 151 7.97 27.24 1.44
C GLY A 151 8.75 25.92 1.54
N LYS A 152 8.11 24.77 1.81
CA LYS A 152 8.77 23.46 1.73
C LYS A 152 8.53 22.81 0.37
N GLU A 153 9.57 22.21 -0.20
CA GLU A 153 9.44 21.44 -1.44
C GLU A 153 8.61 20.17 -1.20
N TYR A 154 7.65 19.89 -2.09
CA TYR A 154 6.78 18.72 -1.99
C TYR A 154 7.54 17.40 -1.80
N ASN A 155 8.66 17.22 -2.49
CA ASN A 155 9.47 15.99 -2.39
C ASN A 155 9.97 15.72 -0.97
N SER A 156 10.25 16.77 -0.19
CA SER A 156 10.73 16.66 1.20
C SER A 156 9.66 16.21 2.20
N ILE A 157 8.38 16.47 1.89
CA ILE A 157 7.24 16.19 2.77
C ILE A 157 6.25 15.16 2.21
N ARG A 158 6.52 14.66 0.99
CA ARG A 158 5.63 13.74 0.27
C ARG A 158 5.32 12.47 1.06
N SER A 159 6.33 11.87 1.67
CA SER A 159 6.19 10.66 2.49
C SER A 159 5.27 10.91 3.67
N THR A 160 5.48 12.01 4.39
CA THR A 160 4.67 12.44 5.54
C THR A 160 3.21 12.66 5.15
N ILE A 161 2.95 13.42 4.08
CA ILE A 161 1.59 13.65 3.57
C ILE A 161 0.91 12.33 3.20
N THR A 162 1.65 11.44 2.53
CA THR A 162 1.13 10.14 2.11
C THR A 162 0.78 9.26 3.32
N GLN A 163 1.59 9.27 4.37
CA GLN A 163 1.32 8.53 5.61
C GLN A 163 0.09 9.06 6.32
N PHE A 164 -0.03 10.39 6.47
CA PHE A 164 -1.19 11.00 7.11
C PHE A 164 -2.48 10.72 6.34
N ILE A 165 -2.47 10.83 5.00
CA ILE A 165 -3.65 10.51 4.18
C ILE A 165 -3.96 9.02 4.26
N LEU A 166 -2.96 8.13 4.29
CA LEU A 166 -3.17 6.69 4.42
C LEU A 166 -3.89 6.36 5.73
N ARG A 167 -3.53 7.01 6.84
CA ARG A 167 -4.19 6.83 8.13
C ARG A 167 -5.62 7.38 8.14
N LEU A 168 -5.85 8.57 7.61
CA LEU A 168 -7.21 9.10 7.47
C LEU A 168 -8.08 8.24 6.53
N TYR A 169 -7.47 7.57 5.56
CA TYR A 169 -8.12 6.60 4.69
C TYR A 169 -8.49 5.31 5.43
N THR A 170 -7.61 4.78 6.29
CA THR A 170 -7.94 3.57 7.09
C THR A 170 -9.08 3.83 8.06
N GLU A 171 -9.22 5.05 8.58
CA GLU A 171 -10.34 5.46 9.43
C GLU A 171 -11.62 5.83 8.63
N GLY A 172 -11.61 5.70 7.30
CA GLY A 172 -12.76 6.00 6.44
C GLY A 172 -13.12 7.48 6.30
N MET A 173 -12.27 8.41 6.79
CA MET A 173 -12.52 9.85 6.76
C MET A 173 -12.18 10.48 5.40
N VAL A 174 -11.25 9.86 4.67
CA VAL A 174 -10.73 10.35 3.39
C VAL A 174 -10.69 9.21 2.37
N ASP A 175 -11.10 9.47 1.14
CA ASP A 175 -10.88 8.59 -0.01
C ASP A 175 -9.61 8.99 -0.76
N LYS A 176 -8.88 7.99 -1.25
CA LYS A 176 -7.70 8.18 -2.11
C LYS A 176 -8.00 7.76 -3.54
N GLN A 177 -7.57 8.56 -4.51
CA GLN A 177 -7.68 8.22 -5.92
C GLN A 177 -6.40 8.62 -6.65
N ARG A 178 -5.96 7.80 -7.61
CA ARG A 178 -4.88 8.14 -8.52
C ARG A 178 -5.45 8.50 -9.88
N ILE A 179 -5.06 9.65 -10.42
CA ILE A 179 -5.46 10.11 -11.75
C ILE A 179 -4.18 10.41 -12.52
N GLY A 180 -3.86 9.56 -13.50
CA GLY A 180 -2.60 9.60 -14.22
C GLY A 180 -1.38 9.42 -13.30
N ARG A 181 -0.48 10.41 -13.29
CA ARG A 181 0.76 10.39 -12.51
C ARG A 181 0.61 10.99 -11.10
N GLU A 182 -0.55 11.55 -10.78
CA GLU A 182 -0.79 12.27 -9.53
C GLU A 182 -1.75 11.53 -8.59
N ALA A 183 -1.53 11.74 -7.29
CA ALA A 183 -2.38 11.21 -6.22
C ALA A 183 -3.27 12.32 -5.67
N TYR A 184 -4.52 11.97 -5.43
CA TYR A 184 -5.58 12.86 -4.97
C TYR A 184 -6.27 12.29 -3.76
N ALA A 185 -6.78 13.18 -2.91
CA ALA A 185 -7.59 12.87 -1.75
C ALA A 185 -8.92 13.62 -1.84
N LYS A 186 -9.96 13.03 -1.25
CA LYS A 186 -11.28 13.64 -1.11
C LYS A 186 -11.86 13.27 0.25
N ILE A 187 -12.58 14.18 0.88
CA ILE A 187 -13.31 13.86 2.11
C ILE A 187 -14.55 13.03 1.81
N THR A 188 -14.71 11.94 2.56
CA THR A 188 -15.86 11.04 2.45
C THR A 188 -17.13 11.69 3.00
N PRO A 189 -18.33 11.17 2.69
CA PRO A 189 -19.56 11.62 3.36
C PRO A 189 -19.45 11.53 4.89
N TYR A 190 -18.81 10.46 5.39
CA TYR A 190 -18.53 10.26 6.81
C TYR A 190 -17.60 11.35 7.38
N GLY A 191 -16.47 11.62 6.74
CA GLY A 191 -15.57 12.70 7.16
C GLY A 191 -16.23 14.09 7.16
N ASN A 192 -17.14 14.34 6.21
CA ASN A 192 -17.92 15.58 6.19
C ASN A 192 -18.88 15.71 7.37
N GLN A 193 -19.52 14.62 7.80
CA GLN A 193 -20.40 14.63 8.98
C GLN A 193 -19.61 14.96 10.25
N ILE A 194 -18.40 14.38 10.37
CA ILE A 194 -17.49 14.66 11.47
C ILE A 194 -17.15 16.15 11.54
N LEU A 195 -16.72 16.74 10.43
CA LEU A 195 -16.29 18.14 10.39
C LEU A 195 -17.44 19.14 10.50
N LYS A 196 -18.66 18.77 10.14
CA LYS A 196 -19.87 19.62 10.32
C LYS A 196 -20.43 19.57 11.74
N ASN A 197 -20.05 18.59 12.55
CA ASN A 197 -20.57 18.46 13.91
C ASN A 197 -19.91 19.48 14.85
N THR A 198 -20.72 20.40 15.39
CA THR A 198 -20.27 21.49 16.27
C THR A 198 -19.63 21.00 17.57
N LYS A 199 -20.08 19.87 18.13
CA LYS A 199 -19.47 19.26 19.34
C LYS A 199 -18.05 18.76 19.03
N ILE A 200 -17.86 18.17 17.86
CA ILE A 200 -16.55 17.66 17.41
C ILE A 200 -15.60 18.82 17.09
N GLN A 201 -16.09 19.89 16.46
CA GLN A 201 -15.27 21.07 16.19
C GLN A 201 -14.72 21.72 17.47
N ARG A 202 -15.47 21.69 18.58
CA ARG A 202 -14.97 22.18 19.88
C ARG A 202 -13.80 21.34 20.38
N VAL A 203 -13.93 20.01 20.33
CA VAL A 203 -12.85 19.08 20.71
C VAL A 203 -11.61 19.27 19.83
N ILE A 204 -11.78 19.46 18.52
CA ILE A 204 -10.65 19.74 17.61
C ILE A 204 -9.96 21.06 18.00
N LYS A 205 -10.73 22.12 18.31
CA LYS A 205 -10.17 23.41 18.77
C LYS A 205 -9.45 23.29 20.12
N GLU A 206 -9.98 22.51 21.06
CA GLU A 206 -9.32 22.25 22.35
C GLU A 206 -7.99 21.50 22.17
N LEU A 207 -7.94 20.55 21.25
CA LEU A 207 -6.71 19.83 20.91
C LEU A 207 -5.65 20.72 20.23
N GLU A 208 -6.09 21.75 19.50
CA GLU A 208 -5.24 22.78 18.87
C GLU A 208 -4.72 23.82 19.90
N LEU A 209 -5.48 24.16 20.95
CA LEU A 209 -5.16 25.24 21.90
C LEU A 209 -4.26 24.84 23.08
N ASN A 210 -4.13 23.55 23.38
CA ASN A 210 -3.28 23.06 24.48
C ASN A 210 -1.78 22.97 24.08
N GLU A 211 -1.25 24.01 23.47
CA GLU A 211 0.14 24.17 22.99
C GLU A 211 0.58 25.63 23.22
#